data_AF-A0A3M1G8U3-F1
#
_entry.id   AF-A0A3M1G8U3-F1
#
_cell.length_a   1.000
_cell.length_b   1.000
_cell.length_c   1.000
_cell.angle_alpha   90.00
_cell.angle_beta   90.00
_cell.angle_gamma   90.00
#
_symmetry.space_group_name_H-M   'P 1'
#
loop_
_entity.id
_entity.type
_entity.pdbx_description
1 polymer ?
#
loop_
_entity_poly.entity_id
_entity_poly.type
_entity_poly.pdbx_seq_one_letter_code
_entity_poly.pdbx_strand_id
1 'polypeptide(L)'
;MEKAAPFAGPENLIEGTFVERPNRFTLICNIKGTLQKAYLPNPGRLWELLLPGARVFLEKKSRGFTVWATEKQGHIIMLHTHYTNKIAEALIR
;
A
#
# COMPACT_ATOMS: atom_id res chain seq x y z
N MET A 1 -21.80 1.77 -23.47
CA MET A 1 -20.39 1.48 -23.13
C MET A 1 -20.14 2.04 -21.74
N GLU A 2 -20.08 1.18 -20.72
CA GLU A 2 -19.66 1.57 -19.37
C GLU A 2 -18.25 2.15 -19.46
N LYS A 3 -18.09 3.43 -19.14
CA LYS A 3 -16.75 3.97 -18.87
C LYS A 3 -16.24 3.23 -17.63
N ALA A 4 -15.09 2.56 -17.75
CA ALA A 4 -14.39 2.02 -16.59
C ALA A 4 -14.33 3.12 -15.52
N ALA A 5 -14.71 2.79 -14.29
CA ALA A 5 -14.67 3.75 -13.19
C ALA A 5 -13.26 4.39 -13.15
N PRO A 6 -13.14 5.72 -13.00
CA PRO A 6 -11.86 6.45 -13.11
C PRO A 6 -10.86 6.15 -11.97
N PHE A 7 -11.11 5.06 -11.23
CA PHE A 7 -10.48 4.68 -9.97
C PHE A 7 -9.92 3.25 -10.03
N ALA A 8 -9.36 2.86 -11.17
CA ALA A 8 -8.70 1.56 -11.29
C ALA A 8 -7.45 1.51 -10.37
N GLY A 9 -7.42 0.51 -9.49
CA GLY A 9 -6.25 0.18 -8.68
C GLY A 9 -5.12 -0.43 -9.53
N PRO A 10 -4.04 -0.92 -8.91
CA PRO A 10 -2.93 -1.52 -9.64
C PRO A 10 -3.30 -2.93 -10.12
N GLU A 11 -2.90 -3.28 -11.33
CA GLU A 11 -3.19 -4.61 -11.91
C GLU A 11 -2.36 -5.73 -11.26
N ASN A 12 -1.20 -5.41 -10.69
CA ASN A 12 -0.24 -6.36 -10.14
C ASN A 12 -0.15 -6.27 -8.61
N LEU A 13 -1.31 -6.31 -7.94
CA LEU A 13 -1.37 -6.33 -6.49
C LEU A 13 -0.96 -7.71 -5.96
N ILE A 14 -0.05 -7.71 -4.99
CA ILE A 14 0.38 -8.90 -4.26
C ILE A 14 0.31 -8.63 -2.76
N GLU A 15 0.30 -9.70 -1.99
CA GLU A 15 0.28 -9.63 -0.53
C GLU A 15 1.65 -9.87 0.06
N GLY A 16 1.86 -9.28 1.23
CA GLY A 16 2.99 -9.55 2.09
C GLY A 16 2.64 -9.32 3.55
N THR A 17 3.62 -9.57 4.41
CA THR A 17 3.51 -9.34 5.85
C THR A 17 4.51 -8.27 6.24
N PHE A 18 4.04 -7.21 6.90
CA PHE A 18 4.90 -6.16 7.42
C PHE A 18 5.84 -6.71 8.51
N VAL A 19 7.12 -6.37 8.40
CA VAL A 19 8.16 -6.75 9.38
C VAL A 19 8.67 -5.52 10.12
N GLU A 20 9.17 -4.53 9.39
CA GLU A 20 9.72 -3.30 10.00
C GLU A 20 9.64 -2.10 9.05
N ARG A 21 9.72 -0.89 9.62
CA ARG A 21 9.72 0.39 8.90
C ARG A 21 10.99 1.18 9.27
N PRO A 22 12.12 0.93 8.59
CA PRO A 22 13.40 1.54 8.97
C PRO A 22 13.42 3.06 8.79
N ASN A 23 12.56 3.60 7.93
CA ASN A 23 12.38 5.04 7.75
C ASN A 23 10.96 5.34 7.24
N ARG A 24 10.61 6.63 7.15
CA ARG A 24 9.25 7.06 6.79
C ARG A 24 8.78 6.65 5.39
N PHE A 25 9.66 6.15 4.52
CA PHE A 25 9.37 5.82 3.12
C PHE A 25 9.67 4.37 2.73
N THR A 26 10.06 3.50 3.66
CA THR A 26 10.42 2.11 3.35
C THR A 26 9.78 1.16 4.35
N LEU A 27 9.13 0.12 3.83
CA LEU A 27 8.77 -1.08 4.61
C LEU A 27 9.73 -2.22 4.22
N ILE A 28 10.08 -3.04 5.21
CA ILE A 28 10.54 -4.40 4.98
C ILE A 28 9.33 -5.31 5.15
N CYS A 29 9.06 -6.11 4.13
CA CYS A 29 7.94 -7.03 4.11
C CYS A 29 8.43 -8.45 3.80
N ASN A 30 7.84 -9.45 4.45
CA ASN A 30 7.96 -10.84 4.02
C ASN A 30 6.98 -11.07 2.86
N ILE A 31 7.52 -11.41 1.69
CA ILE A 31 6.77 -11.75 0.48
C ILE A 31 7.16 -13.17 0.10
N LYS A 32 6.24 -14.13 0.27
CA LYS A 32 6.47 -15.57 -0.04
C LYS A 32 7.75 -16.13 0.60
N GLY A 33 8.03 -15.79 1.85
CA GLY A 33 9.20 -16.26 2.60
C GLY A 33 10.47 -15.44 2.42
N THR A 34 10.46 -14.40 1.56
CA THR A 34 11.63 -13.54 1.32
C THR A 34 11.40 -12.13 1.86
N LEU A 35 12.38 -11.60 2.59
CA LEU A 35 12.36 -10.21 3.05
C LEU A 35 12.69 -9.27 1.88
N GLN A 36 11.80 -8.34 1.60
CA GLN A 36 11.90 -7.39 0.49
C GLN A 36 11.61 -5.97 0.95
N LYS A 37 12.31 -5.01 0.34
CA LYS A 37 12.02 -3.58 0.52
C LYS A 37 10.84 -3.16 -0.35
N ALA A 38 9.92 -2.39 0.23
CA ALA A 38 8.82 -1.75 -0.47
C ALA A 38 8.80 -0.24 -0.18
N TYR A 39 8.59 0.57 -1.23
CA TYR A 39 8.41 2.01 -1.10
C TYR A 39 7.06 2.32 -0.48
N LEU A 40 7.04 3.15 0.57
CA LEU A 40 5.83 3.64 1.22
C LEU A 40 5.60 5.11 0.85
N PRO A 41 4.64 5.41 -0.04
CA PRO A 41 4.23 6.78 -0.36
C PRO A 41 3.31 7.36 0.72
N ASN A 42 3.75 7.30 1.99
CA ASN A 42 3.03 7.80 3.15
C ASN A 42 3.99 8.12 4.30
N PRO A 43 4.30 9.40 4.56
CA PRO A 43 5.20 9.79 5.65
C PRO A 43 4.53 9.77 7.03
N GLY A 44 3.23 9.46 7.13
CA GLY A 44 2.47 9.44 8.39
C GLY A 44 3.06 8.46 9.43
N ARG A 45 2.64 8.59 10.69
CA ARG A 45 3.15 7.76 11.79
C ARG A 45 2.79 6.28 11.64
N LEU A 46 1.54 5.98 11.27
CA LEU A 46 1.02 4.64 10.98
C LEU A 46 1.20 3.61 12.12
N TRP A 47 1.43 4.07 13.36
CA TRP A 47 1.80 3.22 14.51
C TRP A 47 0.74 2.17 14.86
N GLU A 48 -0.54 2.48 14.65
CA GLU A 48 -1.64 1.54 14.93
C GLU A 48 -2.02 0.66 13.72
N LEU A 49 -1.40 0.89 12.57
CA LEU A 49 -1.71 0.20 11.32
C LEU A 49 -0.63 -0.80 10.93
N LEU A 50 0.64 -0.40 11.09
CA LEU A 50 1.81 -1.21 10.75
C LEU A 50 2.44 -1.80 12.01
N LEU A 51 1.72 -2.73 12.63
CA LEU A 51 2.26 -3.59 13.68
C LEU A 51 2.90 -4.84 13.04
N PRO A 52 4.00 -5.39 13.59
CA PRO A 52 4.61 -6.61 13.05
C PRO A 52 3.57 -7.71 12.82
N GLY A 53 3.59 -8.31 11.62
CA GLY A 53 2.56 -9.29 11.23
C GLY A 53 1.37 -8.70 10.47
N ALA A 54 1.23 -7.37 10.40
CA ALA A 54 0.15 -6.74 9.63
C ALA A 54 0.23 -7.15 8.15
N ARG A 55 -0.92 -7.52 7.58
CA ARG A 55 -1.03 -7.81 6.15
C ARG A 55 -0.91 -6.50 5.37
N VAL A 56 -0.08 -6.51 4.33
CA VAL A 56 0.12 -5.37 3.44
C VAL A 56 -0.14 -5.79 2.00
N PHE A 57 -0.70 -4.84 1.25
CA PHE A 57 -0.96 -4.99 -0.17
C PHE A 57 0.05 -4.12 -0.92
N LEU A 58 0.76 -4.75 -1.84
CA LEU A 58 1.89 -4.17 -2.55
C LEU A 58 1.64 -4.27 -4.04
N GLU A 59 1.93 -3.21 -4.78
CA GLU A 59 2.03 -3.30 -6.23
C GLU A 59 3.44 -3.74 -6.61
N LYS A 60 3.54 -4.82 -7.39
CA LYS A 60 4.78 -5.25 -8.01
C LYS A 60 5.08 -4.40 -9.23
N LYS A 61 6.23 -3.71 -9.23
CA LYS A 61 6.74 -2.95 -10.37
C LYS A 61 7.86 -3.73 -11.06
N SER A 62 8.34 -3.22 -12.19
CA SER A 62 9.53 -3.75 -12.88
C SER A 62 10.76 -3.77 -11.96
N ARG A 63 10.85 -2.81 -11.03
CA ARG A 63 11.88 -2.74 -9.99
C ARG A 63 11.23 -2.48 -8.63
N GLY A 64 11.16 -3.52 -7.82
CA GLY A 64 10.69 -3.45 -6.43
C GLY A 64 9.16 -3.37 -6.29
N PHE A 65 8.74 -2.86 -5.13
CA PHE A 65 7.35 -2.90 -4.67
C PHE A 65 6.93 -1.53 -4.15
N THR A 66 5.67 -1.17 -4.35
CA THR A 66 5.05 0.04 -3.76
C THR A 66 3.91 -0.37 -2.85
N VAL A 67 3.86 0.16 -1.64
CA VAL A 67 2.81 -0.12 -0.66
C VAL A 67 1.52 0.60 -1.05
N TRP A 68 0.43 -0.16 -1.12
CA TRP A 68 -0.89 0.36 -1.45
C TRP A 68 -1.80 0.48 -0.23
N ALA A 69 -1.90 -0.59 0.56
CA ALA A 69 -2.82 -0.67 1.68
C ALA A 69 -2.30 -1.62 2.77
N THR A 70 -2.97 -1.60 3.91
CA THR A 70 -2.82 -2.60 4.98
C THR A 70 -4.20 -3.02 5.50
N GLU A 71 -4.28 -4.19 6.12
CA GLU A 71 -5.51 -4.66 6.75
C GLU A 71 -5.49 -4.40 8.26
N LYS A 72 -6.58 -3.85 8.80
CA LYS A 72 -6.82 -3.75 10.25
C LYS A 72 -8.25 -4.18 10.55
N GLN A 73 -8.41 -5.19 11.40
CA GLN A 73 -9.72 -5.67 11.86
C GLN A 73 -10.70 -5.94 10.69
N GLY A 74 -10.23 -6.65 9.65
CA GLY A 74 -11.01 -6.97 8.45
C GLY A 74 -11.23 -5.80 7.47
N HIS A 75 -10.75 -4.60 7.78
CA HIS A 75 -10.88 -3.43 6.91
C HIS A 75 -9.57 -3.15 6.17
N ILE A 76 -9.69 -2.89 4.87
CA ILE A 76 -8.58 -2.45 4.03
C ILE A 76 -8.40 -0.95 4.18
N ILE A 77 -7.24 -0.54 4.66
CA ILE A 77 -6.89 0.86 4.87
C ILE A 77 -5.87 1.27 3.82
N MET A 78 -6.27 2.22 2.96
CA MET A 78 -5.40 2.79 1.94
C MET A 78 -4.23 3.57 2.56
N LEU A 79 -3.02 3.20 2.18
CA LEU A 79 -1.80 3.88 2.57
C LEU A 79 -1.23 4.74 1.44
N HIS A 80 -1.59 4.51 0.18
CA HIS A 80 -1.02 5.22 -0.98
C HIS A 80 -1.55 6.65 -1.16
N THR A 81 -1.02 7.60 -0.37
CA THR A 81 -1.57 8.96 -0.27
C THR A 81 -1.61 9.73 -1.59
N HIS A 82 -0.63 9.56 -2.49
CA HIS A 82 -0.68 10.19 -3.81
C HIS A 82 -1.89 9.76 -4.65
N TYR A 83 -2.37 8.53 -4.48
CA TYR A 83 -3.51 8.01 -5.22
C TYR A 83 -4.81 8.40 -4.53
N THR A 84 -4.84 8.32 -3.20
CA THR A 84 -5.96 8.84 -2.39
C THR A 84 -6.24 10.31 -2.70
N ASN A 85 -5.21 11.14 -2.83
CA ASN A 85 -5.36 12.56 -3.17
C ASN A 85 -5.94 12.75 -4.58
N LYS A 86 -5.54 11.94 -5.56
CA LYS A 86 -6.12 11.97 -6.93
C LYS A 86 -7.61 11.62 -6.92
N ILE A 87 -8.01 10.61 -6.14
CA ILE A 87 -9.42 10.25 -5.97
C ILE A 87 -10.19 11.40 -5.34
N ALA A 88 -9.67 11.97 -4.25
CA ALA A 88 -10.31 13.09 -3.56
C ALA A 88 -10.50 14.29 -4.51
N GLU A 89 -9.47 14.65 -5.28
CA GLU A 89 -9.53 15.72 -6.29
C GLU A 89 -10.61 15.44 -7.36
N ALA A 90 -10.73 14.21 -7.84
CA ALA A 90 -11.71 13.82 -8.84
C ALA A 90 -13.16 13.76 -8.32
N LEU A 91 -13.35 13.60 -7.01
CA LEU A 91 -14.68 13.54 -6.37
C LEU A 91 -15.18 14.91 -5.89
N ILE A 92 -14.26 15.83 -5.60
CA ILE A 92 -14.59 17.18 -5.11
C ILE A 92 -14.73 18.18 -6.27
N ARG A 93 -14.25 17.83 -7.46
CA ARG A 93 -14.45 18.60 -8.70
C ARG A 93 -15.72 18.17 -9.42
#